data_AF-A0A2C5Y367-F1
#
_entry.id   AF-A0A2C5Y367-F1
#
_cell.length_a   1.000
_cell.length_b   1.000
_cell.length_c   1.000
_cell.angle_alpha   90.00
_cell.angle_beta   90.00
_cell.angle_gamma   90.00
#
_symmetry.space_group_name_H-M   'P 1'
#
loop_
_entity.id
_entity.type
_entity.pdbx_description
1 polymer ?
#
loop_
_entity_poly.entity_id
_entity_poly.type
_entity_poly.pdbx_seq_one_letter_code
_entity_poly.pdbx_strand_id
1 'polypeptide(L)'
;MQSTVAALLSALARPGALVAQMCAARRDAERNHAQAAKSGARWPLGLLDDARLRLQQGKEARARVARNEADAAARELRYTQQTVAAELAGWQEVHEDMGRTAVREFARAMLVQERIRLDGLRRALRWARRGAADAVS
;
A
#
# COMPACT_ATOMS: atom_id res chain seq x y z
N MET A 1 8.51 12.26 13.25
CA MET A 1 8.40 10.82 12.96
C MET A 1 7.06 10.58 12.29
N GLN A 2 7.04 10.06 11.06
CA GLN A 2 5.78 9.67 10.41
C GLN A 2 5.18 8.46 11.13
N SER A 3 3.85 8.39 11.25
CA SER A 3 3.17 7.19 11.75
C SER A 3 3.51 6.00 10.85
N THR A 4 3.90 4.86 11.42
CA THR A 4 4.23 3.61 10.68
C THR A 4 3.09 3.18 9.75
N VAL A 5 1.83 3.49 10.10
CA VAL A 5 0.67 3.26 9.22
C VAL A 5 0.71 4.16 7.99
N ALA A 6 1.07 5.44 8.13
CA ALA A 6 1.21 6.35 7.00
C ALA A 6 2.40 5.98 6.09
N ALA A 7 3.50 5.51 6.70
CA ALA A 7 4.66 5.00 5.96
C ALA A 7 4.30 3.74 5.15
N LEU A 8 3.58 2.79 5.74
CA LEU A 8 3.06 1.60 5.04
C LEU A 8 2.12 1.96 3.89
N LEU A 9 1.16 2.86 4.12
CA LEU A 9 0.23 3.31 3.08
C LEU A 9 0.95 3.98 1.91
N SER A 10 1.99 4.78 2.19
CA SER A 10 2.82 5.40 1.16
C SER A 10 3.68 4.38 0.40
N ALA A 11 4.27 3.42 1.12
CA ALA A 11 5.08 2.35 0.54
C ALA A 11 4.24 1.43 -0.37
N LEU A 12 2.98 1.18 -0.02
CA LEU A 12 2.05 0.35 -0.81
C LEU A 12 1.48 1.07 -2.05
N ALA A 13 1.50 2.40 -2.10
CA ALA A 13 0.98 3.17 -3.24
C ALA A 13 1.91 3.15 -4.47
N ARG A 14 3.24 3.08 -4.28
CA ARG A 14 4.25 3.09 -5.36
C ARG A 14 4.29 1.82 -6.23
N PRO A 15 4.25 0.59 -5.68
CA PRO A 15 4.29 -0.65 -6.45
C PRO A 15 3.18 -0.75 -7.50
N GLY A 16 1.96 -0.30 -7.18
CA GLY A 16 0.83 -0.31 -8.11
C GLY A 16 1.09 0.55 -9.36
N ALA A 17 1.68 1.73 -9.17
CA ALA A 17 2.06 2.62 -10.27
C ALA A 17 3.18 2.03 -11.14
N LEU A 18 4.20 1.44 -10.53
CA LEU A 18 5.30 0.78 -11.25
C LEU A 18 4.82 -0.42 -12.07
N VAL A 19 3.96 -1.28 -11.51
CA VAL A 19 3.37 -2.42 -12.23
C VAL A 19 2.53 -1.96 -13.43
N ALA A 20 1.78 -0.87 -13.29
CA ALA A 20 1.02 -0.29 -14.38
C ALA A 20 1.93 0.23 -15.52
N GLN A 21 3.04 0.91 -15.16
CA GLN A 21 4.05 1.37 -16.12
C GLN A 21 4.73 0.20 -16.85
N MET A 22 5.12 -0.86 -16.12
CA MET A 22 5.71 -2.06 -16.73
C MET A 22 4.73 -2.73 -17.71
N CYS A 23 3.44 -2.84 -17.33
CA CYS A 23 2.42 -3.37 -18.23
C CYS A 23 2.23 -2.53 -19.49
N ALA A 24 2.25 -1.20 -19.37
CA ALA A 24 2.14 -0.28 -20.50
C ALA A 24 3.36 -0.40 -21.44
N ALA A 25 4.57 -0.37 -20.88
CA ALA A 25 5.82 -0.54 -21.63
C ALA A 25 5.86 -1.89 -22.37
N ARG A 26 5.36 -2.96 -21.75
CA ARG A 26 5.29 -4.29 -22.38
C ARG A 26 4.34 -4.31 -23.57
N ARG A 27 3.14 -3.72 -23.43
CA ARG A 27 2.17 -3.60 -24.53
C ARG A 27 2.74 -2.75 -25.68
N ASP A 28 3.49 -1.70 -25.37
CA ASP A 28 4.15 -0.87 -26.38
C ASP A 28 5.24 -1.63 -27.13
N ALA A 29 6.04 -2.43 -26.43
CA ALA A 29 7.01 -3.31 -27.04
C ALA A 29 6.35 -4.34 -27.98
N GLU A 30 5.27 -4.98 -27.54
CA GLU A 30 4.49 -5.94 -28.34
C GLU A 30 3.91 -5.28 -29.61
N ARG A 31 3.33 -4.08 -29.49
CA ARG A 31 2.81 -3.31 -30.63
C ARG A 31 3.89 -2.96 -31.65
N ASN A 32 5.04 -2.47 -31.17
CA ASN A 32 6.18 -2.13 -32.02
C ASN A 32 6.73 -3.37 -32.74
N HIS A 33 6.77 -4.52 -32.05
CA HIS A 33 7.20 -5.80 -32.63
C HIS A 33 6.23 -6.27 -33.73
N ALA A 34 4.91 -6.19 -33.48
CA ALA A 34 3.90 -6.54 -34.46
C ALA A 34 3.92 -5.64 -35.70
N GLN A 35 4.18 -4.34 -35.53
CA GLN A 35 4.39 -3.40 -36.65
C GLN A 35 5.67 -3.72 -37.43
N ALA A 36 6.74 -4.14 -36.75
CA ALA A 36 7.99 -4.54 -37.40
C ALA A 36 7.81 -5.79 -38.28
N ALA A 37 7.12 -6.81 -37.76
CA ALA A 37 6.79 -8.03 -38.51
C ALA A 37 5.97 -7.75 -39.77
N LYS A 38 5.03 -6.78 -39.71
CA LYS A 38 4.21 -6.37 -40.87
C LYS A 38 4.97 -5.52 -41.90
N SER A 39 6.04 -4.84 -41.49
CA SER A 39 6.77 -3.88 -42.33
C SER A 39 7.95 -4.51 -43.11
N GLY A 40 8.29 -5.78 -42.84
CA GLY A 40 9.48 -6.45 -43.39
C GLY A 40 9.42 -6.84 -44.87
N ALA A 41 8.28 -6.72 -45.55
CA ALA A 41 8.03 -7.41 -46.83
C ALA A 41 7.80 -6.52 -48.07
N ARG A 42 7.88 -5.17 -48.03
CA ARG A 42 7.18 -4.35 -49.05
C ARG A 42 7.97 -3.37 -49.91
N TRP A 43 9.31 -3.37 -49.92
CA TRP A 43 10.07 -2.43 -50.75
C TRP A 43 11.06 -3.16 -51.65
N PRO A 44 10.75 -3.30 -52.96
CA PRO A 44 11.66 -3.93 -53.90
C PRO A 44 12.78 -2.96 -54.31
N LEU A 45 14.00 -3.50 -54.48
CA LEU A 45 15.17 -2.93 -55.18
C LEU A 45 16.17 -2.03 -54.42
N GLY A 46 16.31 -2.09 -53.09
CA GLY A 46 17.45 -1.46 -52.38
C GLY A 46 17.53 0.08 -52.45
N LEU A 47 16.57 0.71 -53.13
CA LEU A 47 16.50 2.15 -53.43
C LEU A 47 16.39 3.03 -52.16
N LEU A 48 16.16 2.41 -51.00
CA LEU A 48 15.98 3.06 -49.71
C LEU A 48 16.84 2.45 -48.59
N ASP A 49 17.93 1.73 -48.92
CA ASP A 49 18.73 1.01 -47.92
C ASP A 49 19.35 1.94 -46.84
N ASP A 50 19.75 3.17 -47.19
CA ASP A 50 20.20 4.18 -46.21
C ASP A 50 19.08 4.63 -45.27
N ALA A 51 17.87 4.84 -45.80
CA ALA A 51 16.70 5.16 -44.99
C ALA A 51 16.29 3.98 -44.10
N ARG A 52 16.50 2.74 -44.57
CA ARG A 52 16.28 1.50 -43.82
C ARG A 52 17.29 1.34 -42.70
N LEU A 53 18.57 1.62 -42.94
CA LEU A 53 19.62 1.58 -41.93
C LEU A 53 19.35 2.62 -40.84
N ARG A 54 19.00 3.85 -41.19
CA ARG A 54 18.62 4.91 -40.22
C ARG A 54 17.37 4.53 -39.42
N LEU A 55 16.37 3.94 -40.06
CA LEU A 55 15.14 3.48 -39.41
C LEU A 55 15.39 2.29 -38.47
N GLN A 56 16.23 1.33 -38.88
CA GLN A 56 16.68 0.19 -38.07
C GLN A 56 17.46 0.67 -36.85
N GLN A 57 18.46 1.53 -37.05
CA GLN A 57 19.25 2.13 -35.97
C GLN A 57 18.37 2.93 -34.99
N GLY A 58 17.41 3.71 -35.50
CA GLY A 58 16.45 4.43 -34.66
C GLY A 58 15.54 3.51 -33.84
N LYS A 59 15.15 2.36 -34.41
CA LYS A 59 14.36 1.33 -33.70
C LYS A 59 15.19 0.59 -32.66
N GLU A 60 16.42 0.20 -32.98
CA GLU A 60 17.35 -0.40 -32.01
C GLU A 60 17.66 0.54 -30.85
N ALA A 61 17.86 1.84 -31.14
CA ALA A 61 18.03 2.85 -30.11
C ALA A 61 16.82 2.93 -29.18
N ARG A 62 15.59 2.96 -29.72
CA ARG A 62 14.35 2.95 -28.92
C ARG A 62 14.17 1.66 -28.13
N ALA A 63 14.49 0.50 -28.71
CA ALA A 63 14.42 -0.79 -28.03
C ALA A 63 15.42 -0.87 -26.87
N ARG A 64 16.62 -0.30 -27.04
CA ARG A 64 17.64 -0.21 -25.99
C ARG A 64 17.18 0.71 -24.85
N VAL A 65 16.57 1.86 -25.17
CA VAL A 65 15.99 2.77 -24.15
C VAL A 65 14.88 2.05 -23.37
N ALA A 66 13.93 1.41 -24.05
CA ALA A 66 12.83 0.69 -23.40
C ALA A 66 13.32 -0.47 -22.50
N ARG A 67 14.39 -1.18 -22.88
CA ARG A 67 15.02 -2.20 -22.03
C ARG A 67 15.63 -1.59 -20.77
N ASN A 68 16.36 -0.49 -20.92
CA ASN A 68 16.95 0.20 -19.78
C ASN A 68 15.89 0.73 -18.80
N GLU A 69 14.78 1.25 -19.31
CA GLU A 69 13.64 1.71 -18.51
C GLU A 69 12.96 0.54 -17.78
N ALA A 70 12.78 -0.60 -18.44
CA ALA A 70 12.25 -1.81 -17.82
C ALA A 70 13.17 -2.34 -16.70
N ASP A 71 14.48 -2.34 -16.92
CA ASP A 71 15.46 -2.76 -15.93
C ASP A 71 15.50 -1.81 -14.72
N ALA A 72 15.35 -0.50 -14.96
CA ALA A 72 15.26 0.50 -13.90
C ALA A 72 13.98 0.31 -13.07
N ALA A 73 12.82 0.13 -13.72
CA ALA A 73 11.56 -0.15 -13.05
C ALA A 73 11.61 -1.44 -12.23
N ALA A 74 12.27 -2.49 -12.73
CA ALA A 74 12.44 -3.75 -12.01
C ALA A 74 13.31 -3.59 -10.74
N ARG A 75 14.39 -2.81 -10.81
CA ARG A 75 15.21 -2.47 -9.64
C ARG A 75 14.42 -1.68 -8.60
N GLU A 76 13.65 -0.70 -9.03
CA GLU A 76 12.82 0.12 -8.15
C GLU A 76 11.70 -0.69 -7.49
N LEU A 77 11.08 -1.62 -8.24
CA LEU A 77 10.12 -2.56 -7.70
C LEU A 77 10.73 -3.45 -6.61
N ARG A 78 11.95 -3.95 -6.81
CA ARG A 78 12.64 -4.78 -5.82
C ARG A 78 12.97 -3.98 -4.55
N TYR A 79 13.44 -2.75 -4.70
CA TYR A 79 13.73 -1.85 -3.58
C TYR A 79 12.46 -1.52 -2.79
N THR A 80 11.34 -1.24 -3.47
CA THR A 80 10.05 -0.99 -2.81
C THR A 80 9.52 -2.24 -2.11
N GLN A 81 9.66 -3.43 -2.69
CA GLN A 81 9.31 -4.69 -2.02
C GLN A 81 10.11 -4.91 -0.73
N GLN A 82 11.42 -4.65 -0.75
CA GLN A 82 12.27 -4.75 0.45
C GLN A 82 11.85 -3.74 1.53
N THR A 83 11.53 -2.52 1.12
CA THR A 83 11.04 -1.47 2.04
C THR A 83 9.71 -1.89 2.67
N VAL A 84 8.74 -2.34 1.88
CA VAL A 84 7.44 -2.82 2.39
C VAL A 84 7.61 -4.02 3.32
N ALA A 85 8.50 -4.97 2.99
CA ALA A 85 8.77 -6.12 3.85
C ALA A 85 9.37 -5.72 5.21
N ALA A 86 10.29 -4.76 5.23
CA ALA A 86 10.87 -4.23 6.46
C ALA A 86 9.83 -3.50 7.33
N GLU A 87 8.99 -2.66 6.72
CA GLU A 87 7.91 -1.95 7.42
C GLU A 87 6.83 -2.92 7.95
N LEU A 88 6.49 -3.98 7.20
CA LEU A 88 5.56 -5.02 7.64
C LEU A 88 6.11 -5.84 8.82
N ALA A 89 7.41 -6.14 8.81
CA ALA A 89 8.06 -6.82 9.92
C ALA A 89 8.00 -5.98 11.20
N GLY A 90 8.26 -4.67 11.12
CA GLY A 90 8.12 -3.75 12.26
C GLY A 90 6.66 -3.54 12.69
N TRP A 91 5.70 -3.64 11.75
CA TRP A 91 4.29 -3.45 12.07
C TRP A 91 3.70 -4.57 12.92
N GLN A 92 4.09 -5.83 12.72
CA GLN A 92 3.57 -6.92 13.57
C GLN A 92 3.90 -6.71 15.05
N GLU A 93 5.15 -6.35 15.36
CA GLU A 93 5.60 -6.11 16.73
C GLU A 93 4.87 -4.92 17.37
N VAL A 94 4.75 -3.81 16.62
CA VAL A 94 4.07 -2.59 17.10
C VAL A 94 2.56 -2.81 17.25
N HIS A 95 1.93 -3.57 16.35
CA HIS A 95 0.49 -3.79 16.36
C HIS A 95 0.04 -4.62 17.57
N GLU A 96 0.81 -5.65 17.95
CA GLU A 96 0.48 -6.48 19.10
C GLU A 96 0.54 -5.69 20.42
N ASP A 97 1.61 -4.93 20.63
CA ASP A 97 1.79 -4.13 21.85
C ASP A 97 0.73 -3.01 21.96
N MET A 98 0.44 -2.34 20.83
CA MET A 98 -0.58 -1.31 20.77
C MET A 98 -1.98 -1.87 21.04
N GLY A 99 -2.28 -3.07 20.53
CA GLY A 99 -3.53 -3.79 20.81
C GLY A 99 -3.66 -4.20 22.28
N ARG A 100 -2.61 -4.80 22.86
CA ARG A 100 -2.58 -5.18 24.29
C ARG A 100 -2.76 -3.96 25.20
N THR A 101 -2.11 -2.85 24.86
CA THR A 101 -2.22 -1.60 25.61
C THR A 101 -3.63 -1.02 25.54
N ALA A 102 -4.23 -0.96 24.34
CA ALA A 102 -5.60 -0.48 24.16
C ALA A 102 -6.62 -1.30 24.97
N VAL A 103 -6.51 -2.64 24.95
CA VAL A 103 -7.39 -3.52 25.74
C VAL A 103 -7.21 -3.30 27.24
N ARG A 104 -5.97 -3.14 27.71
CA ARG A 104 -5.66 -2.90 29.13
C ARG A 104 -6.24 -1.57 29.61
N GLU A 105 -6.07 -0.51 28.83
CA GLU A 105 -6.60 0.82 29.16
C GLU A 105 -8.13 0.84 29.12
N PHE A 106 -8.75 0.16 28.15
CA PHE A 106 -10.19 -0.03 28.11
C PHE A 106 -10.70 -0.74 29.38
N ALA A 107 -10.09 -1.86 29.76
CA ALA A 107 -10.48 -2.59 30.96
C ALA A 107 -10.34 -1.74 32.23
N ARG A 108 -9.27 -0.94 32.34
CA ARG A 108 -9.08 0.00 33.45
C ARG A 108 -10.16 1.07 33.50
N ALA A 109 -10.49 1.68 32.37
CA ALA A 109 -11.56 2.68 32.28
C ALA A 109 -12.91 2.08 32.68
N MET A 110 -13.22 0.87 32.22
CA MET A 110 -14.44 0.15 32.59
C MET A 110 -14.54 -0.11 34.10
N LEU A 111 -13.44 -0.50 34.75
CA LEU A 111 -13.43 -0.71 36.20
C LEU A 111 -13.71 0.58 36.99
N VAL A 112 -13.19 1.71 36.54
CA VAL A 112 -13.48 3.03 37.13
C VAL A 112 -14.95 3.37 36.99
N GLN A 113 -15.51 3.15 35.79
CA GLN A 113 -16.91 3.44 35.51
C GLN A 113 -17.87 2.57 36.34
N GLU A 114 -17.58 1.27 36.46
CA GLU A 114 -18.36 0.36 37.30
C GLU A 114 -18.26 0.69 38.79
N ARG A 115 -17.10 1.15 39.27
CA ARG A 115 -16.94 1.65 40.65
C ARG A 115 -17.89 2.82 40.91
N ILE A 116 -17.90 3.81 40.02
CA ILE A 116 -18.76 4.99 40.11
C ILE A 116 -20.24 4.60 40.10
N ARG A 117 -20.63 3.68 39.19
CA ARG A 117 -22.00 3.15 39.12
C ARG A 117 -22.41 2.49 40.43
N LEU A 118 -21.54 1.64 41.00
CA LEU A 118 -21.81 0.91 42.22
C LEU A 118 -21.96 1.85 43.43
N ASP A 119 -21.16 2.92 43.51
CA ASP A 119 -21.32 3.94 44.56
C ASP A 119 -22.60 4.77 44.37
N GLY A 120 -23.03 4.99 43.12
CA GLY A 120 -24.36 5.52 42.81
C GLY A 120 -25.49 4.62 43.33
N LEU A 121 -25.44 3.32 43.03
CA LEU A 121 -26.44 2.35 43.48
C LEU A 121 -26.48 2.23 45.01
N ARG A 122 -25.33 2.20 45.67
CA ARG A 122 -25.24 2.22 47.14
C ARG A 122 -25.89 3.46 47.74
N ARG A 123 -25.72 4.64 47.12
CA ARG A 123 -26.40 5.88 47.54
C ARG A 123 -27.91 5.78 47.38
N ALA A 124 -28.38 5.32 46.22
CA ALA A 124 -29.81 5.15 45.96
C ALA A 124 -30.46 4.17 46.95
N LEU A 125 -29.80 3.04 47.25
CA LEU A 125 -30.28 2.06 48.22
C LEU A 125 -30.41 2.66 49.64
N ARG A 126 -29.47 3.53 50.06
CA ARG A 126 -29.57 4.22 51.35
C ARG A 126 -30.79 5.14 51.42
N TRP A 127 -31.05 5.90 50.34
CA TRP A 127 -32.23 6.76 50.26
C TRP A 127 -33.53 5.96 50.27
N ALA A 128 -33.60 4.88 49.48
CA ALA A 128 -34.77 4.00 49.44
C ALA A 128 -35.08 3.39 50.81
N ARG A 129 -34.06 2.93 51.55
CA ARG A 129 -34.23 2.39 52.90
C ARG A 129 -34.70 3.44 53.91
N ARG A 130 -34.24 4.69 53.81
CA ARG A 130 -34.70 5.79 54.67
C ARG A 130 -36.16 6.14 54.38
N GLY A 131 -36.51 6.36 53.11
CA GLY A 131 -37.90 6.64 52.73
C GLY A 131 -38.86 5.50 53.08
N ALA A 132 -38.41 4.24 53.05
CA ALA A 132 -39.20 3.11 53.53
C ALA A 132 -39.40 3.10 55.06
N ALA A 133 -38.42 3.58 55.85
CA ALA A 133 -38.57 3.71 57.29
C ALA A 133 -39.51 4.87 57.67
N ASP A 134 -39.43 5.99 56.94
CA ASP A 134 -40.32 7.14 57.11
C ASP A 134 -41.77 6.83 56.73
N ALA A 135 -42.01 5.84 55.86
CA ALA A 135 -43.37 5.42 55.45
C ALA A 135 -44.04 4.44 56.42
N VAL A 136 -43.32 3.91 57.41
CA VAL A 136 -43.81 2.93 58.40
C VAL A 136 -43.97 3.54 59.80
N SER A 137 -43.47 4.76 60.02
CA SER A 137 -43.73 5.58 61.22
C SER A 137 -44.95 6.48 61.02
#